data_AF-A0AAV1ZWJ1-F1
#
_entry.id   AF-A0AAV1ZWJ1-F1
#
_cell.length_a   1.000
_cell.length_b   1.000
_cell.length_c   1.000
_cell.angle_alpha   90.00
_cell.angle_beta   90.00
_cell.angle_gamma   90.00
#
_symmetry.space_group_name_H-M   'P 1'
#
loop_
_entity.id
_entity.type
_entity.pdbx_description
1 polymer ?
#
loop_
_entity_poly.entity_id
_entity_poly.type
_entity_poly.pdbx_seq_one_letter_code
_entity_poly.pdbx_strand_id
1 'polypeptide(L)'
;MNICNNDEYDELNNPNGYINLGTGINNICRDIIIPRLTSAHVWDCNLDLLQYREGYGILKLRKALSTIMTEFLDTYEPVDPEDDFGIAGLRIGAIHTRCKPLKNCLKQLSFFHDIPFPVMDIAAKFVGDSDWLKMYLSIYRQRISEKFKESFDFCKRMGLNVRNSSGGFFLWLDLRPICGSSSFVQERDFFFYLIEKAHLYIVPGEELFCAQPGWFRLTFTANPDHVNAGLKRLEEAIKNYTLKV
;
A
#
# COMPACT_ATOMS: atom_id res chain seq x y z
N MET A 1 -9.74 3.57 13.05
CA MET A 1 -9.98 2.43 12.13
C MET A 1 -11.34 1.75 12.33
N ASN A 2 -11.72 1.28 13.53
CA ASN A 2 -13.00 0.56 13.72
C ASN A 2 -14.26 1.37 13.33
N ILE A 3 -14.27 2.68 13.58
CA ILE A 3 -15.40 3.55 13.18
C ILE A 3 -15.54 3.57 11.66
N CYS A 4 -14.42 3.71 10.93
CA CYS A 4 -14.45 3.76 9.47
C CYS A 4 -14.95 2.48 8.81
N ASN A 5 -14.64 1.32 9.40
CA ASN A 5 -15.00 0.02 8.82
C ASN A 5 -16.47 -0.37 9.08
N ASN A 6 -17.11 0.22 10.10
CA ASN A 6 -18.49 -0.12 10.48
C ASN A 6 -19.54 0.81 9.87
N ASP A 7 -19.12 1.96 9.33
CA ASP A 7 -19.99 2.98 8.74
C ASP A 7 -19.30 3.55 7.49
N GLU A 8 -18.96 2.67 6.55
CA GLU A 8 -18.19 3.03 5.36
C GLU A 8 -19.02 3.89 4.38
N TYR A 9 -18.37 4.87 3.77
CA TYR A 9 -18.96 5.69 2.71
C TYR A 9 -19.37 4.86 1.50
N ASP A 10 -20.58 5.13 1.01
CA ASP A 10 -21.07 4.69 -0.30
C ASP A 10 -21.85 5.84 -0.92
N GLU A 11 -21.61 6.16 -2.19
CA GLU A 11 -22.20 7.35 -2.83
C GLU A 11 -23.73 7.34 -2.81
N LEU A 12 -24.36 6.17 -2.87
CA LEU A 12 -25.80 6.01 -2.99
C LEU A 12 -26.47 5.64 -1.66
N ASN A 13 -25.86 4.69 -0.94
CA ASN A 13 -26.46 4.05 0.23
C ASN A 13 -26.01 4.70 1.54
N ASN A 14 -24.82 5.30 1.57
CA ASN A 14 -24.27 5.94 2.77
C ASN A 14 -23.37 7.15 2.44
N PRO A 15 -23.93 8.23 1.87
CA PRO A 15 -23.12 9.37 1.41
C PRO A 15 -22.44 10.13 2.55
N ASN A 16 -22.90 9.93 3.79
CA ASN A 16 -22.33 10.49 5.00
C ASN A 16 -21.40 9.52 5.74
N GLY A 17 -21.20 8.30 5.24
CA GLY A 17 -20.30 7.33 5.86
C GLY A 17 -18.85 7.81 5.87
N TYR A 18 -18.00 7.14 6.63
CA TYR A 18 -16.59 7.42 6.78
C TYR A 18 -15.78 6.99 5.56
N ILE A 19 -14.92 7.89 5.10
CA ILE A 19 -13.96 7.63 4.03
C ILE A 19 -12.59 7.34 4.66
N ASN A 20 -12.07 6.13 4.41
CA ASN A 20 -10.72 5.76 4.84
C ASN A 20 -9.71 5.95 3.68
N LEU A 21 -8.96 7.05 3.74
CA LEU A 21 -7.76 7.26 2.91
C LEU A 21 -6.46 7.17 3.74
N GLY A 22 -6.56 6.74 5.00
CA GLY A 22 -5.42 6.57 5.89
C GLY A 22 -4.74 5.21 5.71
N THR A 23 -5.49 4.15 5.37
CA THR A 23 -4.93 2.82 5.15
C THR A 23 -4.13 2.75 3.85
N GLY A 24 -2.90 2.22 3.93
CA GLY A 24 -2.08 1.93 2.75
C GLY A 24 -2.59 0.75 1.95
N ILE A 25 -3.50 1.01 1.03
CA ILE A 25 -4.09 0.03 0.12
C ILE A 25 -3.94 0.49 -1.33
N ASN A 26 -3.80 -0.47 -2.24
CA ASN A 26 -3.63 -0.21 -3.66
C ASN A 26 -4.63 -1.02 -4.49
N ASN A 27 -5.66 -0.33 -4.96
CA ASN A 27 -6.79 -0.91 -5.70
C ASN A 27 -6.81 -0.48 -7.17
N ILE A 28 -5.77 0.21 -7.66
CA ILE A 28 -5.72 0.82 -9.00
C ILE A 28 -5.89 -0.19 -10.15
N CYS A 29 -5.48 -1.44 -9.93
CA CYS A 29 -5.57 -2.51 -10.93
C CYS A 29 -6.38 -3.70 -10.41
N ARG A 30 -7.37 -3.46 -9.55
CA ARG A 30 -8.21 -4.52 -8.97
C ARG A 30 -8.90 -5.36 -10.05
N ASP A 31 -9.32 -4.72 -11.14
CA ASP A 31 -9.91 -5.33 -12.35
C ASP A 31 -8.97 -6.29 -13.08
N ILE A 32 -7.65 -6.11 -12.97
CA ILE A 32 -6.64 -6.99 -13.60
C ILE A 32 -6.17 -8.06 -12.62
N ILE A 33 -5.97 -7.69 -11.35
CA ILE A 33 -5.48 -8.57 -10.29
C ILE A 33 -6.52 -9.64 -9.95
N ILE A 34 -7.79 -9.28 -9.77
CA ILE A 34 -8.82 -10.22 -9.32
C ILE A 34 -8.98 -11.40 -10.28
N PRO A 35 -9.19 -11.21 -11.60
CA PRO A 35 -9.37 -12.34 -12.52
C PRO A 35 -8.17 -13.29 -12.55
N ARG A 36 -6.95 -12.75 -12.42
CA ARG A 36 -5.74 -13.57 -12.32
C ARG A 36 -5.73 -14.34 -11.01
N LEU A 37 -5.95 -13.65 -9.89
CA LEU A 37 -5.91 -14.22 -8.55
C LEU A 37 -6.99 -15.29 -8.38
N THR A 38 -8.17 -15.17 -8.99
CA THR A 38 -9.27 -16.14 -8.86
C THR A 38 -9.26 -17.22 -9.95
N SER A 39 -8.28 -17.23 -10.85
CA SER A 39 -8.20 -18.22 -11.91
C SER A 39 -7.95 -19.63 -11.35
N ALA A 40 -8.61 -20.64 -11.94
CA ALA A 40 -8.48 -22.04 -11.51
C ALA A 40 -7.03 -22.53 -11.50
N HIS A 41 -6.23 -22.10 -12.46
CA HIS A 41 -4.80 -22.40 -12.53
C HIS A 41 -4.03 -21.94 -11.28
N VAL A 42 -4.33 -20.75 -10.74
CA VAL A 42 -3.64 -20.20 -9.57
C VAL A 42 -3.94 -21.01 -8.30
N TRP A 43 -5.16 -21.56 -8.18
CA TRP A 43 -5.62 -22.29 -6.99
C TRP A 43 -5.48 -23.82 -7.05
N ASP A 44 -5.01 -24.39 -8.16
CA ASP A 44 -4.82 -25.83 -8.31
C ASP A 44 -3.77 -26.39 -7.31
N CYS A 45 -4.22 -26.97 -6.20
CA CYS A 45 -3.33 -27.35 -5.09
C CYS A 45 -2.80 -28.80 -5.25
N ASN A 46 -1.47 -28.96 -5.33
CA ASN A 46 -0.84 -30.28 -5.30
C ASN A 46 -0.72 -30.81 -3.86
N LEU A 47 -1.13 -32.06 -3.61
CA LEU A 47 -1.04 -32.75 -2.32
C LEU A 47 0.39 -32.79 -1.74
N ASP A 48 1.43 -32.76 -2.58
CA ASP A 48 2.83 -32.68 -2.14
C ASP A 48 3.14 -31.41 -1.33
N LEU A 49 2.35 -30.34 -1.49
CA LEU A 49 2.49 -29.08 -0.75
C LEU A 49 2.02 -29.19 0.71
N LEU A 50 1.39 -30.30 1.10
CA LEU A 50 1.02 -30.57 2.50
C LEU A 50 2.18 -31.17 3.31
N GLN A 51 3.34 -31.41 2.68
CA GLN A 51 4.51 -32.01 3.30
C GLN A 51 5.58 -30.96 3.62
N TYR A 52 6.24 -31.09 4.77
CA TYR A 52 7.40 -30.28 5.14
C TYR A 52 8.64 -30.78 4.40
N ARG A 53 8.93 -30.20 3.23
CA ARG A 53 10.09 -30.58 2.40
C ARG A 53 11.22 -29.53 2.40
N GLU A 54 10.89 -28.25 2.58
CA GLU A 54 11.84 -27.13 2.58
C GLU A 54 11.61 -26.26 3.84
N GLY A 55 12.63 -25.57 4.35
CA GLY A 55 12.53 -24.81 5.63
C GLY A 55 12.52 -23.28 5.49
N TYR A 56 12.59 -22.77 4.27
CA TYR A 56 12.83 -21.34 3.98
C TYR A 56 12.15 -20.89 2.67
N GLY A 57 11.03 -21.53 2.31
CA GLY A 57 10.28 -21.23 1.11
C GLY A 57 10.53 -22.14 -0.08
N ILE A 58 9.43 -22.58 -0.72
CA ILE A 58 9.48 -23.48 -1.87
C ILE A 58 10.26 -22.85 -3.03
N LEU A 59 11.12 -23.65 -3.68
CA LEU A 59 11.94 -23.20 -4.81
C LEU A 59 11.14 -22.52 -5.92
N LYS A 60 9.91 -22.98 -6.18
CA LYS A 60 9.04 -22.40 -7.21
C LYS A 60 8.76 -20.91 -6.97
N LEU A 61 8.42 -20.55 -5.73
CA LEU A 61 8.19 -19.16 -5.35
C LEU A 61 9.49 -18.37 -5.42
N ARG A 62 10.59 -18.93 -4.92
CA ARG A 62 11.88 -18.24 -4.92
C ARG A 62 12.38 -17.91 -6.33
N LYS A 63 12.21 -18.83 -7.29
CA LYS A 63 12.50 -18.59 -8.72
C LYS A 63 11.65 -17.45 -9.28
N ALA A 64 10.35 -17.50 -9.06
CA ALA A 64 9.44 -16.47 -9.55
C ALA A 64 9.80 -15.07 -9.00
N LEU A 65 10.20 -15.01 -7.71
CA LEU A 65 10.63 -13.76 -7.07
C LEU A 65 12.00 -13.27 -7.59
N SER A 66 12.97 -14.16 -7.75
CA SER A 66 14.25 -13.85 -8.39
C SER A 66 14.07 -13.23 -9.77
N THR A 67 13.17 -13.77 -10.59
CA THR A 67 12.81 -13.19 -11.91
C THR A 67 12.22 -11.80 -11.75
N ILE A 68 11.26 -11.59 -10.84
CA ILE A 68 10.69 -10.25 -10.59
C ILE A 68 11.78 -9.25 -10.24
N MET A 69 12.63 -9.60 -9.28
CA MET A 69 13.64 -8.68 -8.75
C MET A 69 14.68 -8.33 -9.83
N THR A 70 15.15 -9.33 -10.57
CA THR A 70 16.16 -9.17 -11.61
C THR A 70 15.63 -8.39 -12.81
N GLU A 71 14.43 -8.71 -13.29
CA GLU A 71 13.92 -8.16 -14.55
C GLU A 71 13.14 -6.85 -14.35
N PHE A 72 12.55 -6.61 -13.18
CA PHE A 72 11.57 -5.53 -13.01
C PHE A 72 11.90 -4.53 -11.90
N LEU A 73 12.82 -4.85 -10.98
CA LEU A 73 13.18 -3.99 -9.84
C LEU A 73 14.59 -3.41 -9.93
N ASP A 74 15.26 -3.53 -11.09
CA ASP A 74 16.59 -2.97 -11.37
C ASP A 74 17.60 -3.28 -10.25
N THR A 75 17.67 -4.54 -9.80
CA THR A 75 18.66 -4.94 -8.80
C THR A 75 20.08 -4.77 -9.35
N TYR A 76 21.01 -4.37 -8.47
CA TYR A 76 22.42 -4.13 -8.84
C TYR A 76 23.08 -5.31 -9.57
N GLU A 77 22.69 -6.54 -9.22
CA GLU A 77 23.07 -7.77 -9.88
C GLU A 77 21.86 -8.71 -9.98
N PRO A 78 21.88 -9.68 -10.92
CA PRO A 78 20.85 -10.71 -10.99
C PRO A 78 20.72 -11.45 -9.67
N VAL A 79 19.49 -11.64 -9.23
CA VAL A 79 19.16 -12.23 -7.94
C VAL A 79 19.13 -13.75 -8.06
N ASP A 80 19.90 -14.46 -7.24
CA ASP A 80 19.89 -15.93 -7.23
C ASP A 80 18.62 -16.43 -6.49
N PRO A 81 17.80 -17.34 -7.07
CA PRO A 81 16.70 -17.98 -6.36
C PRO A 81 17.04 -18.60 -4.99
N GLU A 82 18.31 -18.83 -4.68
CA GLU A 82 18.77 -19.26 -3.36
C GLU A 82 18.86 -18.14 -2.31
N ASP A 83 18.79 -16.87 -2.71
CA ASP A 83 18.68 -15.69 -1.83
C ASP A 83 17.22 -15.55 -1.31
N ASP A 84 16.98 -14.95 -0.13
CA ASP A 84 15.67 -15.06 0.53
C ASP A 84 14.63 -14.03 0.01
N PHE A 85 13.33 -14.39 -0.09
CA PHE A 85 12.29 -13.58 -0.77
C PHE A 85 10.86 -13.63 -0.22
N GLY A 86 10.03 -12.64 -0.62
CA GLY A 86 8.60 -12.47 -0.32
C GLY A 86 7.96 -11.05 -0.39
N ILE A 87 6.62 -11.02 -0.31
CA ILE A 87 5.70 -9.94 -0.78
C ILE A 87 4.50 -9.65 0.17
N ALA A 88 4.29 -8.40 0.60
CA ALA A 88 3.16 -8.06 1.49
C ALA A 88 1.79 -8.04 0.77
N GLY A 89 0.90 -8.96 1.15
CA GLY A 89 -0.51 -9.04 0.72
C GLY A 89 -1.12 -10.41 1.05
N LEU A 90 -0.44 -11.47 0.61
CA LEU A 90 -0.64 -12.87 1.06
C LEU A 90 0.20 -13.21 2.31
N ARG A 91 0.66 -12.18 3.04
CA ARG A 91 1.65 -12.29 4.13
C ARG A 91 2.97 -12.94 3.71
N ILE A 92 3.39 -12.71 2.48
CA ILE A 92 4.69 -13.16 1.97
C ILE A 92 5.72 -12.06 2.32
N GLY A 93 7.00 -12.33 2.56
CA GLY A 93 8.00 -11.26 2.86
C GLY A 93 9.42 -11.63 2.45
N ALA A 94 10.15 -10.71 1.79
CA ALA A 94 11.49 -10.94 1.21
C ALA A 94 12.61 -10.38 2.03
N ILE A 95 13.72 -11.11 2.08
CA ILE A 95 14.99 -10.56 2.54
C ILE A 95 16.12 -10.95 1.57
N HIS A 96 16.37 -10.09 0.58
CA HIS A 96 17.53 -10.25 -0.27
C HIS A 96 18.77 -9.67 0.42
N THR A 97 19.78 -10.51 0.70
CA THR A 97 21.04 -10.08 1.32
C THR A 97 22.26 -10.84 0.80
N ARG A 98 23.36 -10.11 0.61
CA ARG A 98 24.68 -10.68 0.22
C ARG A 98 25.50 -11.14 1.43
N CYS A 99 25.06 -10.81 2.64
CA CYS A 99 25.75 -11.18 3.88
C CYS A 99 25.45 -12.65 4.21
N LYS A 100 26.36 -13.56 3.84
CA LYS A 100 26.19 -15.01 4.07
C LYS A 100 25.90 -15.37 5.54
N PRO A 101 26.59 -14.80 6.56
CA PRO A 101 26.24 -15.07 7.95
C PRO A 101 24.81 -14.65 8.32
N LEU A 102 24.37 -13.47 7.85
CA LEU A 102 23.00 -13.00 8.08
C LEU A 102 21.98 -13.92 7.39
N LYS A 103 22.22 -14.30 6.14
CA LYS A 103 21.38 -15.26 5.39
C LYS A 103 21.23 -16.58 6.15
N ASN A 104 22.33 -17.15 6.63
CA ASN A 104 22.30 -18.39 7.40
C ASN A 104 21.49 -18.24 8.70
N CYS A 105 21.63 -17.11 9.41
CA CYS A 105 20.84 -16.81 10.60
C CYS A 105 19.34 -16.71 10.27
N LEU A 106 18.97 -15.96 9.24
CA LEU A 106 17.58 -15.80 8.81
C LEU A 106 16.93 -17.13 8.40
N LYS A 107 17.67 -18.02 7.72
CA LYS A 107 17.19 -19.38 7.39
C LYS A 107 16.94 -20.27 8.61
N GLN A 108 17.62 -20.03 9.73
CA GLN A 108 17.30 -20.75 10.98
C GLN A 108 16.08 -20.15 11.68
N LEU A 109 15.84 -18.84 11.52
CA LEU A 109 14.69 -18.13 12.10
C LEU A 109 13.40 -18.30 11.28
N SER A 110 13.50 -18.64 9.99
CA SER A 110 12.35 -18.75 9.09
C SER A 110 11.29 -19.73 9.56
N PHE A 111 11.68 -20.75 10.32
CA PHE A 111 10.76 -21.74 10.90
C PHE A 111 9.60 -21.10 11.71
N PHE A 112 9.83 -19.94 12.34
CA PHE A 112 8.81 -19.29 13.18
C PHE A 112 7.82 -18.44 12.40
N HIS A 113 8.14 -18.07 11.15
CA HIS A 113 7.37 -17.14 10.35
C HIS A 113 7.24 -17.60 8.89
N ASP A 114 7.35 -18.92 8.67
CA ASP A 114 7.28 -19.48 7.33
C ASP A 114 5.86 -19.34 6.76
N ILE A 115 5.79 -19.24 5.44
CA ILE A 115 4.52 -19.06 4.74
C ILE A 115 3.91 -20.45 4.50
N PRO A 116 2.59 -20.65 4.60
CA PRO A 116 2.00 -21.93 4.21
C PRO A 116 2.35 -22.27 2.75
N PHE A 117 2.85 -23.49 2.52
CA PHE A 117 3.30 -23.94 1.19
C PHE A 117 2.25 -23.76 0.08
N PRO A 118 0.95 -24.02 0.31
CA PRO A 118 -0.08 -23.71 -0.68
C PRO A 118 -0.15 -22.22 -1.07
N VAL A 119 0.02 -21.32 -0.09
CA VAL A 119 0.04 -19.86 -0.32
C VAL A 119 1.27 -19.47 -1.14
N MET A 120 2.42 -20.11 -0.88
CA MET A 120 3.62 -19.91 -1.68
C MET A 120 3.43 -20.37 -3.13
N ASP A 121 2.78 -21.51 -3.37
CA ASP A 121 2.53 -22.02 -4.73
C ASP A 121 1.55 -21.11 -5.50
N ILE A 122 0.48 -20.65 -4.84
CA ILE A 122 -0.45 -19.65 -5.36
C ILE A 122 0.31 -18.40 -5.80
N ALA A 123 1.17 -17.87 -4.93
CA ALA A 123 1.95 -16.68 -5.25
C ALA A 123 2.93 -16.92 -6.40
N ALA A 124 3.61 -18.07 -6.41
CA ALA A 124 4.52 -18.44 -7.47
C ALA A 124 3.82 -18.53 -8.85
N LYS A 125 2.62 -19.09 -8.89
CA LYS A 125 1.80 -19.15 -10.12
C LYS A 125 1.27 -17.78 -10.51
N PHE A 126 0.90 -16.96 -9.54
CA PHE A 126 0.41 -15.60 -9.78
C PHE A 126 1.48 -14.73 -10.44
N VAL A 127 2.70 -14.74 -9.90
CA VAL A 127 3.81 -13.88 -10.37
C VAL A 127 4.75 -14.51 -11.39
N GLY A 128 4.72 -15.83 -11.55
CA GLY A 128 5.65 -16.57 -12.42
C GLY A 128 5.38 -16.47 -13.92
N ASP A 129 4.36 -15.71 -14.33
CA ASP A 129 4.05 -15.42 -15.72
C ASP A 129 4.64 -14.06 -16.12
N SER A 130 5.85 -14.10 -16.68
CA SER A 130 6.63 -12.89 -16.99
C SER A 130 5.94 -11.99 -18.02
N ASP A 131 5.22 -12.55 -18.98
CA ASP A 131 4.54 -11.76 -20.03
C ASP A 131 3.31 -11.07 -19.45
N TRP A 132 2.52 -11.78 -18.63
CA TRP A 132 1.44 -11.15 -17.87
C TRP A 132 1.99 -10.07 -16.93
N LEU A 133 3.12 -10.30 -16.27
CA LEU A 133 3.72 -9.33 -15.34
C LEU A 133 4.22 -8.07 -16.07
N LYS A 134 4.85 -8.21 -17.25
CA LYS A 134 5.24 -7.06 -18.10
C LYS A 134 4.03 -6.21 -18.47
N MET A 135 2.97 -6.86 -18.95
CA MET A 135 1.71 -6.19 -19.27
C MET A 135 1.12 -5.49 -18.04
N TYR A 136 0.99 -6.21 -16.92
CA TYR A 136 0.42 -5.69 -15.67
C TYR A 136 1.21 -4.48 -15.16
N LEU A 137 2.54 -4.56 -15.09
CA LEU A 137 3.37 -3.47 -14.58
C LEU A 137 3.32 -2.24 -15.48
N SER A 138 3.22 -2.42 -16.81
CA SER A 138 3.03 -1.31 -17.75
C SER A 138 1.72 -0.57 -17.46
N ILE A 139 0.60 -1.30 -17.38
CA ILE A 139 -0.72 -0.72 -17.11
C ILE A 139 -0.76 -0.10 -15.71
N TYR A 140 -0.22 -0.79 -14.72
CA TYR A 140 -0.16 -0.33 -13.33
C TYR A 140 0.62 0.98 -13.21
N ARG A 141 1.82 1.08 -13.81
CA ARG A 141 2.63 2.31 -13.81
C ARG A 141 1.89 3.45 -14.48
N GLN A 142 1.22 3.21 -15.60
CA GLN A 142 0.41 4.24 -16.25
C GLN A 142 -0.71 4.74 -15.32
N ARG A 143 -1.57 3.82 -14.83
CA ARG A 143 -2.74 4.19 -14.01
C ARG A 143 -2.35 4.85 -12.69
N ILE A 144 -1.30 4.37 -12.01
CA ILE A 144 -0.86 4.99 -10.75
C ILE A 144 -0.27 6.38 -10.98
N SER A 145 0.45 6.61 -12.08
CA SER A 145 0.94 7.94 -12.45
C SER A 145 -0.20 8.91 -12.80
N GLU A 146 -1.19 8.46 -13.56
CA GLU A 146 -2.40 9.24 -13.87
C GLU A 146 -3.15 9.62 -12.59
N LYS A 147 -3.40 8.65 -11.69
CA LYS A 147 -4.13 8.92 -10.44
C LYS A 147 -3.31 9.77 -9.46
N PHE A 148 -1.99 9.59 -9.40
CA PHE A 148 -1.12 10.48 -8.63
C PHE A 148 -1.26 11.92 -9.12
N LYS A 149 -1.15 12.14 -10.44
CA LYS A 149 -1.25 13.47 -11.04
C LYS A 149 -2.61 14.11 -10.77
N GLU A 150 -3.70 13.38 -10.98
CA GLU A 150 -5.06 13.87 -10.73
C GLU A 150 -5.22 14.35 -9.27
N SER A 151 -4.85 13.52 -8.30
CA SER A 151 -4.96 13.83 -6.87
C SER A 151 -3.99 14.95 -6.45
N PHE A 152 -2.76 14.94 -6.98
CA PHE A 152 -1.77 15.99 -6.74
C PHE A 152 -2.26 17.35 -7.25
N ASP A 153 -2.74 17.40 -8.48
CA ASP A 153 -3.28 18.61 -9.10
C ASP A 153 -4.53 19.10 -8.35
N PHE A 154 -5.37 18.20 -7.86
CA PHE A 154 -6.50 18.55 -7.00
C PHE A 154 -6.02 19.24 -5.71
N CYS A 155 -5.06 18.66 -4.99
CA CYS A 155 -4.50 19.28 -3.80
C CYS A 155 -3.85 20.65 -4.08
N LYS A 156 -3.16 20.79 -5.21
CA LYS A 156 -2.58 22.07 -5.63
C LYS A 156 -3.63 23.13 -5.92
N ARG A 157 -4.76 22.76 -6.55
CA ARG A 157 -5.89 23.70 -6.76
C ARG A 157 -6.52 24.17 -5.46
N MET A 158 -6.51 23.35 -4.41
CA MET A 158 -6.93 23.75 -3.06
C MET A 158 -5.94 24.71 -2.37
N GLY A 159 -4.79 25.03 -3.00
CA GLY A 159 -3.74 25.83 -2.41
C GLY A 159 -2.82 25.05 -1.46
N LEU A 160 -2.92 23.72 -1.42
CA LEU A 160 -2.07 22.91 -0.56
C LEU A 160 -0.69 22.68 -1.16
N ASN A 161 0.31 22.68 -0.29
CA ASN A 161 1.62 22.15 -0.64
C ASN A 161 1.61 20.63 -0.49
N VAL A 162 2.11 19.94 -1.51
CA VAL A 162 2.28 18.49 -1.54
C VAL A 162 3.74 18.22 -1.84
N ARG A 163 4.38 17.35 -1.06
CA ARG A 163 5.77 16.97 -1.29
C ARG A 163 5.87 16.18 -2.60
N ASN A 164 6.78 16.58 -3.47
CA ASN A 164 7.07 15.83 -4.69
C ASN A 164 7.53 14.41 -4.35
N SER A 165 6.98 13.43 -5.07
CA SER A 165 7.34 12.02 -4.98
C SER A 165 7.40 11.41 -6.37
N SER A 166 8.29 10.44 -6.55
CA SER A 166 8.40 9.61 -7.75
C SER A 166 7.89 8.17 -7.54
N GLY A 167 7.42 7.85 -6.32
CA GLY A 167 6.99 6.49 -5.98
C GLY A 167 6.10 6.43 -4.74
N GLY A 168 5.59 5.22 -4.46
CA GLY A 168 4.60 4.98 -3.43
C GLY A 168 3.17 5.19 -3.91
N PHE A 169 2.25 5.16 -2.97
CA PHE A 169 0.80 5.18 -3.21
C PHE A 169 0.08 6.21 -2.33
N PHE A 170 0.84 7.20 -1.88
CA PHE A 170 0.39 8.25 -0.98
C PHE A 170 0.85 9.64 -1.42
N LEU A 171 0.08 10.65 -1.04
CA LEU A 171 0.48 12.05 -1.01
C LEU A 171 0.93 12.42 0.40
N TRP A 172 1.98 13.25 0.49
CA TRP A 172 2.43 13.84 1.73
C TRP A 172 2.08 15.33 1.73
N LEU A 173 1.01 15.66 2.44
CA LEU A 173 0.34 16.95 2.45
C LEU A 173 0.91 17.84 3.55
N ASP A 174 1.23 19.08 3.21
CA ASP A 174 1.58 20.14 4.15
C ASP A 174 0.31 20.91 4.54
N LEU A 175 -0.21 20.61 5.72
CA LEU A 175 -1.38 21.26 6.31
C LEU A 175 -1.00 22.23 7.43
N ARG A 176 0.28 22.55 7.60
CA ARG A 176 0.77 23.53 8.57
C ARG A 176 0.08 24.90 8.45
N PRO A 177 -0.25 25.41 7.25
CA PRO A 177 -1.02 26.66 7.13
C PRO A 177 -2.46 26.58 7.67
N ILE A 178 -3.00 25.37 7.83
CA ILE A 178 -4.39 25.13 8.22
C ILE A 178 -4.48 24.77 9.71
N CYS A 179 -3.72 23.76 10.13
CA CYS A 179 -3.73 23.26 11.50
C CYS A 179 -2.62 23.84 12.38
N GLY A 180 -1.77 24.73 11.87
CA GLY A 180 -0.58 25.17 12.59
C GLY A 180 0.53 24.11 12.63
N SER A 181 1.66 24.50 13.22
CA SER A 181 2.86 23.67 13.31
C SER A 181 3.62 23.83 14.62
N SER A 182 3.00 24.40 15.66
CA SER A 182 3.66 24.69 16.94
C SER A 182 3.73 23.46 17.84
N SER A 183 2.79 22.53 17.69
CA SER A 183 2.74 21.29 18.46
C SER A 183 1.90 20.22 17.76
N PHE A 184 2.12 18.96 18.11
CA PHE A 184 1.27 17.85 17.67
C PHE A 184 -0.15 17.91 18.23
N VAL A 185 -0.39 18.72 19.27
CA VAL A 185 -1.76 18.96 19.77
C VAL A 185 -2.60 19.63 18.68
N GLN A 186 -2.05 20.60 17.95
CA GLN A 186 -2.78 21.26 16.87
C GLN A 186 -3.03 20.33 15.68
N GLU A 187 -2.04 19.50 15.31
CA GLU A 187 -2.19 18.45 14.30
C GLU A 187 -3.31 17.47 14.68
N ARG A 188 -3.32 17.01 15.93
CA ARG A 188 -4.37 16.13 16.46
C ARG A 188 -5.74 16.79 16.48
N ASP A 189 -5.84 18.07 16.82
CA ASP A 189 -7.12 18.78 16.84
C ASP A 189 -7.74 18.82 15.43
N PHE A 190 -6.92 19.07 14.40
CA PHE A 190 -7.37 19.00 13.01
C PHE A 190 -7.68 17.57 12.56
N PHE A 191 -6.86 16.60 12.96
CA PHE A 191 -7.14 15.18 12.71
C PHE A 191 -8.52 14.76 13.27
N PHE A 192 -8.81 15.10 14.53
CA PHE A 192 -10.12 14.80 15.12
C PHE A 192 -11.25 15.56 14.43
N TYR A 193 -11.02 16.81 14.00
CA TYR A 193 -12.00 17.53 13.19
C TYR A 193 -12.30 16.80 11.86
N LEU A 194 -11.28 16.28 11.17
CA LEU A 194 -11.48 15.50 9.95
C LEU A 194 -12.30 14.23 10.22
N ILE A 195 -12.04 13.54 11.32
CA ILE A 195 -12.79 12.35 11.70
C ILE A 195 -14.24 12.70 12.08
N GLU A 196 -14.44 13.66 12.99
CA GLU A 196 -15.74 13.93 13.61
C GLU A 196 -16.66 14.81 12.76
N LYS A 197 -16.12 15.67 11.90
CA LYS A 197 -16.90 16.64 11.11
C LYS A 197 -16.88 16.35 9.63
N ALA A 198 -15.74 15.89 9.10
CA ALA A 198 -15.60 15.56 7.69
C ALA A 198 -15.75 14.05 7.41
N HIS A 199 -15.86 13.21 8.45
CA HIS A 199 -15.90 11.75 8.34
C HIS A 199 -14.81 11.22 7.39
N LEU A 200 -13.61 11.79 7.51
CA LEU A 200 -12.47 11.53 6.64
C LEU A 200 -11.28 11.11 7.49
N TYR A 201 -10.76 9.91 7.24
CA TYR A 201 -9.52 9.44 7.85
C TYR A 201 -8.36 9.57 6.86
N ILE A 202 -7.40 10.41 7.23
CA ILE A 202 -6.03 10.47 6.67
C ILE A 202 -5.05 10.42 7.85
N VAL A 203 -3.82 9.96 7.62
CA VAL A 203 -2.90 9.68 8.73
C VAL A 203 -2.15 10.94 9.13
N PRO A 204 -2.22 11.40 10.39
CA PRO A 204 -1.42 12.52 10.88
C PRO A 204 0.06 12.12 10.94
N GLY A 205 0.95 13.10 10.78
CA GLY A 205 2.38 12.87 10.76
C GLY A 205 2.92 12.32 12.07
N GLU A 206 2.31 12.66 13.20
CA GLU A 206 2.63 12.11 14.53
C GLU A 206 2.58 10.58 14.54
N GLU A 207 1.55 9.97 13.94
CA GLU A 207 1.40 8.51 13.83
C GLU A 207 2.49 7.86 12.96
N LEU A 208 3.17 8.65 12.14
CA LEU A 208 4.27 8.24 11.26
C LEU A 208 5.63 8.75 11.75
N PHE A 209 5.70 9.22 13.01
CA PHE A 209 6.90 9.75 13.65
C PHE A 209 7.53 10.92 12.87
N CYS A 210 6.69 11.76 12.23
CA CYS A 210 7.16 12.97 11.60
C CYS A 210 7.81 13.89 12.64
N ALA A 211 8.96 14.48 12.32
CA ALA A 211 9.67 15.37 13.25
C ALA A 211 8.99 16.74 13.42
N GLN A 212 8.11 17.12 12.50
CA GLN A 212 7.41 18.41 12.51
C GLN A 212 5.89 18.18 12.46
N PRO A 213 5.10 18.85 13.31
CA PRO A 213 3.64 18.82 13.22
C PRO A 213 3.10 19.49 11.94
N GLY A 214 1.89 19.09 11.57
CA GLY A 214 1.08 19.65 10.49
C GLY A 214 1.25 18.93 9.15
N TRP A 215 1.82 17.73 9.13
CA TRP A 215 1.93 16.91 7.92
C TRP A 215 0.93 15.75 7.95
N PHE A 216 0.40 15.38 6.78
CA PHE A 216 -0.57 14.29 6.68
C PHE A 216 -0.31 13.39 5.47
N ARG A 217 -0.56 12.09 5.63
CA ARG A 217 -0.53 11.10 4.54
C ARG A 217 -1.94 10.80 4.05
N LEU A 218 -2.15 10.97 2.75
CA LEU A 218 -3.40 10.61 2.06
C LEU A 218 -3.12 9.52 1.00
N THR A 219 -3.85 8.41 1.04
CA THR A 219 -3.72 7.31 0.08
C THR A 219 -4.54 7.59 -1.17
N PHE A 220 -3.88 7.80 -2.32
CA PHE A 220 -4.58 8.13 -3.57
C PHE A 220 -4.93 6.91 -4.43
N THR A 221 -4.48 5.72 -4.01
CA THR A 221 -4.71 4.43 -4.69
C THR A 221 -5.83 3.60 -4.04
N ALA A 222 -6.58 4.18 -3.11
CA ALA A 222 -7.78 3.56 -2.55
C ALA A 222 -8.89 3.46 -3.62
N ASN A 223 -10.12 3.10 -3.21
CA ASN A 223 -11.27 3.11 -4.12
C ASN A 223 -11.38 4.51 -4.81
N PRO A 224 -11.39 4.61 -6.15
CA PRO A 224 -11.47 5.89 -6.86
C PRO A 224 -12.60 6.82 -6.39
N ASP A 225 -13.78 6.25 -6.11
CA ASP A 225 -14.94 7.02 -5.65
C ASP A 225 -14.68 7.62 -4.26
N HIS A 226 -14.04 6.84 -3.38
CA HIS A 226 -13.65 7.28 -2.04
C HIS A 226 -12.55 8.35 -2.11
N VAL A 227 -11.61 8.25 -3.04
CA VAL A 227 -10.54 9.24 -3.22
C VAL A 227 -11.15 10.59 -3.63
N ASN A 228 -12.04 10.59 -4.61
CA ASN A 228 -12.66 11.81 -5.11
C ASN A 228 -13.57 12.47 -4.06
N ALA A 229 -14.40 11.68 -3.38
CA ALA A 229 -15.23 12.17 -2.28
C ALA A 229 -14.38 12.65 -1.11
N GLY A 230 -13.33 11.92 -0.74
CA GLY A 230 -12.42 12.28 0.35
C GLY A 230 -11.67 13.59 0.08
N LEU A 231 -11.23 13.82 -1.16
CA LEU A 231 -10.61 15.10 -1.56
C LEU A 231 -11.59 16.27 -1.45
N LYS A 232 -12.86 16.10 -1.84
CA LYS A 232 -13.89 17.13 -1.66
C LYS A 232 -14.16 17.43 -0.17
N ARG A 233 -14.28 16.38 0.65
CA ARG A 233 -14.47 16.55 2.11
C ARG A 233 -13.27 17.23 2.76
N LEU A 234 -12.05 16.92 2.31
CA LEU A 234 -10.84 17.61 2.74
C LEU A 234 -10.88 19.10 2.37
N GLU A 235 -11.29 19.43 1.14
CA GLU A 235 -11.44 20.81 0.68
C GLU A 235 -12.40 21.62 1.56
N GLU A 236 -13.58 21.05 1.85
CA GLU A 236 -14.57 21.66 2.72
C GLU A 236 -14.07 21.80 4.16
N ALA A 237 -13.41 20.76 4.69
CA ALA A 237 -12.84 20.77 6.03
C ALA A 237 -11.79 21.87 6.19
N ILE A 238 -10.92 22.06 5.20
CA ILE A 238 -9.90 23.12 5.21
C ILE A 238 -10.53 24.51 5.23
N LYS A 239 -11.63 24.71 4.50
CA LYS A 239 -12.35 26.00 4.46
C LYS A 239 -13.08 26.32 5.78
N ASN A 240 -13.58 25.29 6.46
CA ASN A 240 -14.44 25.43 7.64
C ASN A 240 -13.70 25.27 8.97
N TYR A 241 -12.49 24.71 8.96
CA TYR A 241 -11.69 24.56 10.18
C TYR A 241 -11.14 25.91 10.64
N THR A 242 -11.26 26.17 11.94
CA THR A 242 -10.63 27.30 12.60
C THR A 242 -9.64 26.78 13.62
N LEU A 243 -8.36 27.10 13.43
CA LEU A 243 -7.32 26.76 14.40
C LEU A 243 -7.63 27.42 15.74
N LYS A 244 -7.71 26.61 16.80
CA LYS A 244 -7.81 27.10 18.17
C LYS A 244 -6.38 27.45 18.62
N VAL A 245 -6.17 28.74 18.92
CA VAL A 245 -4.90 29.27 19.43
C VAL A 245 -4.71 28.86 20.89
#